data_AF-A0A3C0BCN8-F1
#
_entry.id   AF-A0A3C0BCN8-F1
#
_cell.length_a   1.000
_cell.length_b   1.000
_cell.length_c   1.000
_cell.angle_alpha   90.00
_cell.angle_beta   90.00
_cell.angle_gamma   90.00
#
_symmetry.space_group_name_H-M   'P 1'
#
loop_
_entity.id
_entity.type
_entity.pdbx_description
1 polymer ?
#
loop_
_entity_poly.entity_id
_entity_poly.type
_entity_poly.pdbx_seq_one_letter_code
_entity_poly.pdbx_strand_id
1 'polypeptide(L)'
;RVIPNSRLVFTGDTYEAEILVAALDSKQNPEVIINGRQIPAENGIAKYSVNASSTGQQTYRGTIKVKGPEGEEKEYPFEESYFVMTPSLTVAPTKMNVFYANVDNPVSISASGIPESQIVPSISSGTIRRAGNDWIVKVPLGNKAVVTVMHNDGKSSRRMGSAEFRVKRVPDPKAYIANTDGGPIQKSMLLAARALIPRMPDDFDFDLTFEIISFNFVGVRGGDIFDREGKGNVLTQEMQNFIANSKRGERIWLENIMARGPDGNRKLGTISLTIQ
;
A
#
# COMPACT_ATOMS: atom_id res chain seq x y z
N ARG A 1 -2.93 39.35 23.42
CA ARG A 1 -2.57 38.77 22.10
C ARG A 1 -1.78 37.49 22.36
N VAL A 2 -2.04 36.44 21.58
CA VAL A 2 -1.31 35.16 21.66
C VAL A 2 -0.41 35.06 20.44
N ILE A 3 0.86 34.76 20.65
CA ILE A 3 1.89 34.64 19.60
C ILE A 3 2.45 33.21 19.66
N PRO A 4 1.95 32.29 18.82
CA PRO A 4 2.47 30.93 18.76
C PRO A 4 3.85 30.88 18.10
N ASN A 5 4.76 30.05 18.62
CA ASN A 5 6.05 29.74 17.97
C ASN A 5 5.82 29.02 16.63
N SER A 6 4.86 28.09 16.60
CA SER A 6 4.34 27.47 15.38
C SER A 6 2.85 27.24 15.49
N ARG A 7 2.12 27.48 14.40
CA ARG A 7 0.69 27.13 14.28
C ARG A 7 0.45 25.69 13.81
N LEU A 8 1.52 24.97 13.46
CA LEU A 8 1.48 23.59 13.00
C LEU A 8 2.44 22.76 13.86
N VAL A 9 1.89 21.76 14.54
CA VAL A 9 2.61 20.81 15.39
C VAL A 9 2.11 19.41 15.08
N PHE A 10 2.98 18.41 15.12
CA PHE A 10 2.57 17.02 14.94
C PHE A 10 2.05 16.44 16.26
N THR A 11 1.27 15.36 16.19
CA THR A 11 0.83 14.65 17.40
C THR A 11 2.04 14.14 18.18
N GLY A 12 2.20 14.60 19.42
CA GLY A 12 3.34 14.29 20.29
C GLY A 12 4.34 15.42 20.44
N ASP A 13 4.27 16.46 19.62
CA ASP A 13 5.08 17.67 19.78
C ASP A 13 4.51 18.56 20.90
N THR A 14 5.38 19.38 21.51
CA THR A 14 4.98 20.43 22.46
C THR A 14 4.56 21.68 21.69
N TYR A 15 3.36 22.17 21.97
CA TYR A 15 2.91 23.48 21.48
C TYR A 15 3.34 24.59 22.44
N GLU A 16 4.07 25.59 21.92
CA GLU A 16 4.55 26.74 22.68
C GLU A 16 4.01 28.05 22.10
N ALA A 17 3.58 28.95 22.97
CA ALA A 17 3.09 30.28 22.59
C ALA A 17 3.34 31.30 23.71
N GLU A 18 3.70 32.52 23.33
CA GLU A 18 3.78 33.65 24.25
C GLU A 18 2.41 34.34 24.37
N ILE A 19 2.03 34.68 25.60
CA ILE A 19 0.77 35.35 25.92
C ILE A 19 1.09 36.71 26.53
N LEU A 20 0.70 37.77 25.84
CA LEU A 20 0.96 39.15 26.27
C LEU A 20 -0.29 40.01 26.22
N VAL A 21 -0.38 40.98 27.12
CA VAL A 21 -1.43 42.01 27.11
C VAL A 21 -0.90 43.20 26.31
N ALA A 22 -1.58 43.55 25.22
CA ALA A 22 -1.23 44.70 24.39
C ALA A 22 -2.30 45.77 24.53
N ALA A 23 -1.91 47.00 24.84
CA ALA A 23 -2.79 48.16 24.79
C ALA A 23 -2.96 48.61 23.33
N LEU A 24 -4.21 48.71 22.87
CA LEU A 24 -4.57 49.15 21.52
C LEU A 24 -5.37 50.45 21.63
N ASP A 25 -4.98 51.48 20.89
CA ASP A 25 -5.78 52.69 20.72
C ASP A 25 -6.46 52.65 19.34
N SER A 26 -7.78 52.52 19.32
CA SER A 26 -8.56 52.50 18.07
C SER A 26 -8.74 53.87 17.44
N LYS A 27 -8.43 54.96 18.15
CA LYS A 27 -8.56 56.34 17.67
C LYS A 27 -7.32 56.83 16.92
N GLN A 28 -6.20 56.13 17.04
CA GLN A 28 -4.95 56.47 16.37
C GLN A 28 -4.56 55.36 15.38
N ASN A 29 -4.34 55.75 14.13
CA ASN A 29 -3.82 54.84 13.11
C ASN A 29 -2.30 55.01 13.00
N PRO A 30 -1.49 54.00 13.36
CA PRO A 30 -0.05 54.09 13.21
C PRO A 30 0.36 54.08 11.74
N GLU A 31 1.50 54.69 11.43
CA GLU A 31 2.12 54.55 10.12
C GLU A 31 2.93 53.26 10.11
N VAL A 32 2.55 52.29 9.27
CA VAL A 32 3.22 50.99 9.18
C VAL A 32 3.86 50.86 7.81
N ILE A 33 5.17 50.67 7.76
CA ILE A 33 5.94 50.50 6.53
C ILE A 33 6.55 49.09 6.55
N ILE A 34 6.25 48.28 5.53
CA ILE A 34 6.78 46.91 5.38
C ILE A 34 7.45 46.79 4.03
N ASN A 35 8.73 46.37 4.01
CA ASN A 35 9.54 46.25 2.80
C ASN A 35 9.49 47.51 1.89
N GLY A 36 9.46 48.71 2.51
CA GLY A 36 9.38 49.99 1.81
C GLY A 36 7.99 50.43 1.34
N ARG A 37 6.93 49.63 1.59
CA ARG A 37 5.54 49.96 1.25
C ARG A 37 4.75 50.32 2.50
N GLN A 38 4.03 51.44 2.46
CA GLN A 38 3.09 51.82 3.52
C GLN A 38 1.85 50.92 3.48
N ILE A 39 1.49 50.37 4.64
CA ILE A 39 0.30 49.54 4.85
C ILE A 39 -0.76 50.39 5.56
N PRO A 40 -1.97 50.52 5.00
CA PRO A 40 -3.02 51.29 5.64
C PRO A 40 -3.42 50.64 6.97
N ALA A 41 -3.53 51.47 8.00
CA ALA A 41 -4.04 51.08 9.30
C ALA A 41 -5.46 51.63 9.48
N GLU A 42 -6.35 50.77 9.99
CA GLU A 42 -7.73 51.13 10.33
C GLU A 42 -8.02 50.70 11.77
N ASN A 43 -8.60 51.61 12.56
CA ASN A 43 -8.89 51.40 13.98
C ASN A 43 -7.67 50.91 14.78
N GLY A 44 -6.49 51.48 14.51
CA GLY A 44 -5.23 51.11 15.16
C GLY A 44 -4.59 49.81 14.68
N ILE A 45 -5.11 49.18 13.60
CA ILE A 45 -4.62 47.89 13.10
C ILE A 45 -4.26 47.98 11.62
N ALA A 46 -3.00 47.68 11.29
CA ALA A 46 -2.55 47.43 9.91
C ALA A 46 -2.63 45.94 9.57
N LYS A 47 -3.19 45.60 8.40
CA LYS A 47 -3.30 44.22 7.92
C LYS A 47 -2.35 43.99 6.74
N TYR A 48 -1.35 43.14 6.94
CA TYR A 48 -0.42 42.73 5.90
C TYR A 48 -0.86 41.41 5.25
N SER A 49 -0.88 41.37 3.91
CA SER A 49 -1.19 40.17 3.12
C SER A 49 -0.29 40.13 1.89
N VAL A 50 0.29 38.96 1.62
CA VAL A 50 1.20 38.72 0.49
C VAL A 50 0.96 37.32 -0.07
N ASN A 51 1.06 37.17 -1.38
CA ASN A 51 0.99 35.87 -2.03
C ASN A 51 2.30 35.09 -1.80
N ALA A 52 2.20 33.86 -1.35
CA ALA A 52 3.35 32.97 -1.17
C ALA A 52 3.80 32.40 -2.53
N SER A 53 4.92 32.87 -3.07
CA SER A 53 5.42 32.51 -4.41
C SER A 53 6.54 31.46 -4.43
N SER A 54 7.26 31.27 -3.32
CA SER A 54 8.36 30.31 -3.22
C SER A 54 8.31 29.54 -1.91
N THR A 55 8.73 28.28 -1.94
CA THR A 55 8.81 27.41 -0.76
C THR A 55 9.98 27.79 0.13
N GLY A 56 9.86 27.50 1.43
CA GLY A 56 10.88 27.76 2.43
C GLY A 56 10.53 28.91 3.37
N GLN A 57 11.51 29.33 4.16
CA GLN A 57 11.36 30.45 5.09
C GLN A 57 11.37 31.77 4.32
N GLN A 58 10.33 32.58 4.53
CA GLN A 58 10.18 33.92 3.98
C GLN A 58 10.33 34.91 5.13
N THR A 59 11.20 35.90 4.98
CA THR A 59 11.38 36.97 5.97
C THR A 59 10.80 38.28 5.44
N TYR A 60 10.30 39.12 6.35
CA TYR A 60 9.86 40.46 6.03
C TYR A 60 10.21 41.40 7.18
N ARG A 61 10.53 42.65 6.83
CA ARG A 61 10.97 43.67 7.78
C ARG A 61 10.10 44.90 7.64
N GLY A 62 9.89 45.59 8.74
CA GLY A 62 9.11 46.81 8.73
C GLY A 62 9.37 47.69 9.94
N THR A 63 8.73 48.85 9.91
CA THR A 63 8.77 49.82 11.00
C THR A 63 7.35 50.28 11.27
N ILE A 64 6.98 50.34 12.55
CA ILE A 64 5.74 50.93 13.03
C ILE A 64 6.09 52.28 13.63
N LYS A 65 5.48 53.36 13.14
CA LYS A 65 5.61 54.70 13.71
C LYS A 65 4.32 55.10 14.42
N VAL A 66 4.45 55.57 15.66
CA VAL A 66 3.33 56.00 16.51
C VAL A 66 3.61 57.39 17.03
N LYS A 67 2.60 58.26 17.01
CA LYS A 67 2.67 59.59 17.66
C LYS A 67 2.32 59.45 19.13
N GLY A 68 3.25 59.82 20.00
CA GLY A 68 3.03 59.90 21.43
C GLY A 68 2.05 61.00 21.81
N PRO A 69 1.56 61.01 23.07
CA PRO A 69 0.65 62.05 23.57
C PRO A 69 1.23 63.47 23.47
N GLU A 70 2.55 63.61 23.52
CA GLU A 70 3.29 64.87 23.47
C GLU A 70 3.72 65.27 22.04
N GLY A 71 3.27 64.53 21.02
CA GLY A 71 3.56 64.81 19.60
C GLY A 71 4.89 64.23 19.09
N GLU A 72 5.69 63.61 19.96
CA GLU A 72 6.89 62.85 19.59
C GLU A 72 6.56 61.62 18.73
N GLU A 73 7.32 61.38 17.65
CA GLU A 73 7.19 60.15 16.86
C GLU A 73 8.12 59.06 17.41
N LYS A 74 7.56 57.90 17.74
CA LYS A 74 8.31 56.71 18.16
C LYS A 74 8.29 55.68 17.05
N GLU A 75 9.47 55.16 16.73
CA GLU A 75 9.66 54.13 15.71
C GLU A 75 10.00 52.78 16.35
N TYR A 76 9.31 51.73 15.90
CA TYR A 76 9.51 50.35 16.35
C TYR A 76 9.83 49.48 15.14
N PRO A 77 11.12 49.19 14.87
CA PRO A 77 11.50 48.25 13.82
C PRO A 77 11.15 46.82 14.24
N PHE A 78 10.77 46.01 13.27
CA PHE A 78 10.55 44.58 13.47
C PHE A 78 11.03 43.77 12.27
N GLU A 79 11.37 42.52 12.54
CA GLU A 79 11.68 41.49 11.56
C GLU A 79 10.92 40.25 11.93
N GLU A 80 10.19 39.68 10.98
CA GLU A 80 9.37 38.49 11.18
C GLU A 80 9.53 37.52 10.02
N SER A 81 9.16 36.26 10.25
CA SER A 81 9.24 35.24 9.22
C SER A 81 8.03 34.32 9.19
N TYR A 82 7.73 33.77 8.01
CA TYR A 82 6.71 32.75 7.80
C TYR A 82 7.24 31.66 6.87
N PHE A 83 6.74 30.44 7.01
CA PHE A 83 7.20 29.31 6.19
C PHE A 83 6.16 28.96 5.13
N VAL A 84 6.61 28.80 3.89
CA VAL A 84 5.77 28.40 2.76
C VAL A 84 6.10 26.96 2.41
N MET A 85 5.10 26.09 2.42
CA MET A 85 5.25 24.68 2.10
C MET A 85 4.47 24.36 0.83
N THR A 86 5.03 23.50 -0.03
CA THR A 86 4.25 22.86 -1.10
C THR A 86 3.24 21.90 -0.48
N PRO A 87 1.95 21.94 -0.88
CA PRO A 87 1.00 20.93 -0.44
C PRO A 87 1.42 19.57 -1.00
N SER A 88 1.57 18.57 -0.12
CA SER A 88 1.80 17.18 -0.52
C SER A 88 0.50 16.39 -0.34
N LEU A 89 0.04 15.71 -1.39
CA LEU A 89 -1.11 14.81 -1.35
C LEU A 89 -0.65 13.38 -1.63
N THR A 90 -0.94 12.46 -0.72
CA THR A 90 -0.76 11.02 -0.93
C THR A 90 -2.13 10.38 -1.10
N VAL A 91 -2.44 9.87 -2.29
CA VAL A 91 -3.65 9.09 -2.57
C VAL A 91 -3.25 7.62 -2.66
N ALA A 92 -3.68 6.81 -1.70
CA ALA A 92 -3.42 5.37 -1.68
C ALA A 92 -4.74 4.59 -1.60
N PRO A 93 -4.94 3.57 -2.45
CA PRO A 93 -6.16 2.76 -2.42
C PRO A 93 -6.23 1.91 -1.14
N THR A 94 -7.24 2.18 -0.31
CA THR A 94 -7.42 1.52 1.00
C THR A 94 -7.70 0.02 0.93
N LYS A 95 -8.09 -0.50 -0.24
CA LYS A 95 -8.33 -1.93 -0.46
C LYS A 95 -7.12 -2.69 -1.03
N MET A 96 -6.01 -2.00 -1.31
CA MET A 96 -4.77 -2.63 -1.83
C MET A 96 -3.71 -2.87 -0.76
N ASN A 97 -3.95 -2.49 0.50
CA ASN A 97 -3.06 -2.80 1.64
C ASN A 97 -3.14 -4.29 2.03
N VAL A 98 -2.60 -5.15 1.15
CA VAL A 98 -2.61 -6.61 1.32
C VAL A 98 -1.19 -7.13 1.19
N PHE A 99 -0.80 -7.99 2.14
CA PHE A 99 0.31 -8.91 1.95
C PHE A 99 -0.22 -10.30 1.68
N TYR A 100 0.41 -10.98 0.73
CA TYR A 100 0.21 -12.39 0.50
C TYR A 100 1.07 -13.21 1.44
N ALA A 101 0.43 -14.16 2.13
CA ALA A 101 1.09 -15.01 3.10
C ALA A 101 2.15 -15.91 2.44
N ASN A 102 3.25 -16.14 3.16
CA ASN A 102 4.33 -17.07 2.82
C ASN A 102 5.07 -16.82 1.50
N VAL A 103 4.77 -15.73 0.81
CA VAL A 103 5.49 -15.26 -0.38
C VAL A 103 6.21 -13.95 -0.10
N ASP A 104 7.15 -13.60 -0.97
CA ASP A 104 7.93 -12.38 -0.86
C ASP A 104 7.11 -11.20 -1.39
N ASN A 105 6.74 -10.25 -0.51
CA ASN A 105 5.96 -9.06 -0.85
C ASN A 105 6.92 -7.86 -0.96
N PRO A 106 7.22 -7.35 -2.16
CA PRO A 106 8.04 -6.16 -2.31
C PRO A 106 7.28 -4.91 -1.84
N VAL A 107 7.94 -4.06 -1.05
CA VAL A 107 7.42 -2.78 -0.59
C VAL A 107 8.49 -1.70 -0.66
N SER A 108 8.08 -0.52 -1.11
CA SER A 108 8.91 0.68 -1.04
C SER A 108 8.52 1.49 0.20
N ILE A 109 9.52 1.89 0.99
CA ILE A 109 9.31 2.66 2.23
C ILE A 109 10.15 3.92 2.13
N SER A 110 9.48 5.07 2.06
CA SER A 110 10.11 6.38 2.04
C SER A 110 9.47 7.27 3.10
N ALA A 111 10.28 8.13 3.72
CA ALA A 111 9.79 9.17 4.62
C ALA A 111 10.37 10.52 4.20
N SER A 112 9.51 11.53 4.10
CA SER A 112 9.91 12.85 3.58
C SER A 112 10.99 13.49 4.45
N GLY A 113 12.07 13.95 3.81
CA GLY A 113 13.22 14.55 4.50
C GLY A 113 14.13 13.55 5.25
N ILE A 114 13.95 12.23 5.07
CA ILE A 114 14.77 11.20 5.72
C ILE A 114 15.49 10.35 4.67
N PRO A 115 16.84 10.28 4.70
CA PRO A 115 17.61 9.37 3.88
C PRO A 115 17.23 7.91 4.12
N GLU A 116 17.20 7.08 3.05
CA GLU A 116 16.84 5.66 3.16
C GLU A 116 17.70 4.87 4.15
N SER A 117 18.97 5.24 4.33
CA SER A 117 19.89 4.59 5.27
C SER A 117 19.51 4.82 6.74
N GLN A 118 18.67 5.82 7.02
CA GLN A 118 18.16 6.16 8.36
C GLN A 118 16.74 5.65 8.60
N ILE A 119 16.13 5.02 7.59
CA ILE A 119 14.82 4.38 7.71
C ILE A 119 15.03 2.97 8.25
N VAL A 120 14.50 2.72 9.45
CA VAL A 120 14.53 1.41 10.10
C VAL A 120 13.10 0.90 10.19
N PRO A 121 12.63 0.11 9.22
CA PRO A 121 11.31 -0.47 9.27
C PRO A 121 11.30 -1.74 10.10
N SER A 122 10.20 -1.99 10.79
CA SER A 122 9.93 -3.23 11.52
C SER A 122 8.52 -3.72 11.19
N ILE A 123 8.27 -5.01 11.40
CA ILE A 123 6.96 -5.62 11.15
C ILE A 123 6.48 -6.39 12.37
N SER A 124 5.18 -6.32 12.66
CA SER A 124 4.58 -6.98 13.82
C SER A 124 4.51 -8.51 13.72
N SER A 125 4.57 -9.05 12.50
CA SER A 125 4.52 -10.49 12.23
C SER A 125 5.30 -10.81 10.96
N GLY A 126 6.06 -11.90 10.97
CA GLY A 126 6.92 -12.29 9.84
C GLY A 126 8.27 -11.58 9.87
N THR A 127 8.82 -11.35 8.68
CA THR A 127 10.12 -10.72 8.50
C THR A 127 10.05 -9.59 7.48
N ILE A 128 10.90 -8.59 7.67
CA ILE A 128 11.16 -7.52 6.72
C ILE A 128 12.67 -7.43 6.51
N ARG A 129 13.10 -7.43 5.25
CA ARG A 129 14.53 -7.40 4.89
C ARG A 129 14.76 -6.46 3.72
N ARG A 130 15.93 -5.82 3.68
CA ARG A 130 16.35 -4.97 2.57
C ARG A 130 16.61 -5.81 1.32
N ALA A 131 16.20 -5.32 0.16
CA ALA A 131 16.44 -5.91 -1.15
C ALA A 131 16.69 -4.79 -2.19
N GLY A 132 17.96 -4.43 -2.39
CA GLY A 132 18.30 -3.28 -3.24
C GLY A 132 17.75 -1.98 -2.65
N ASN A 133 16.93 -1.25 -3.40
CA ASN A 133 16.27 -0.02 -2.94
C ASN A 133 14.92 -0.29 -2.23
N ASP A 134 14.41 -1.52 -2.33
CA ASP A 134 13.14 -1.91 -1.75
C ASP A 134 13.32 -2.77 -0.50
N TRP A 135 12.20 -3.12 0.09
CA TRP A 135 12.10 -4.07 1.20
C TRP A 135 11.26 -5.25 0.77
N ILE A 136 11.62 -6.43 1.22
CA ILE A 136 10.82 -7.64 1.04
C ILE A 136 10.21 -8.01 2.39
N VAL A 137 8.89 -8.11 2.40
CA VAL A 137 8.09 -8.51 3.54
C VAL A 137 7.59 -9.94 3.32
N LYS A 138 7.84 -10.81 4.30
CA LYS A 138 7.32 -12.19 4.30
C LYS A 138 6.56 -12.44 5.58
N VAL A 139 5.26 -12.70 5.47
CA VAL A 139 4.35 -12.85 6.61
C VAL A 139 3.71 -14.24 6.62
N PRO A 140 3.53 -14.87 7.80
CA PRO A 140 2.74 -16.08 7.90
C PRO A 140 1.26 -15.77 7.66
N LEU A 141 0.44 -16.79 7.40
CA LEU A 141 -1.01 -16.62 7.31
C LEU A 141 -1.56 -16.13 8.65
N GLY A 142 -2.34 -15.05 8.62
CA GLY A 142 -2.92 -14.42 9.80
C GLY A 142 -3.90 -13.32 9.39
N ASN A 143 -4.35 -12.52 10.34
CA ASN A 143 -5.36 -11.49 10.06
C ASN A 143 -4.73 -10.19 9.53
N LYS A 144 -3.68 -9.70 10.20
CA LYS A 144 -3.09 -8.38 9.94
C LYS A 144 -1.59 -8.38 10.25
N ALA A 145 -0.84 -7.53 9.54
CA ALA A 145 0.54 -7.21 9.83
C ALA A 145 0.71 -5.68 9.84
N VAL A 146 1.43 -5.15 10.81
CA VAL A 146 1.69 -3.72 10.95
C VAL A 146 3.15 -3.44 10.64
N VAL A 147 3.40 -2.62 9.63
CA VAL A 147 4.74 -2.08 9.33
C VAL A 147 4.89 -0.79 10.12
N THR A 148 5.91 -0.72 10.97
CA THR A 148 6.26 0.48 11.73
C THR A 148 7.57 1.03 11.21
N VAL A 149 7.64 2.34 11.01
CA VAL A 149 8.85 3.00 10.51
C VAL A 149 9.45 3.83 11.63
N MET A 150 10.71 3.58 11.92
CA MET A 150 11.54 4.39 12.82
C MET A 150 12.56 5.16 11.99
N HIS A 151 12.82 6.40 12.40
CA HIS A 151 13.98 7.17 11.96
C HIS A 151 15.09 6.98 12.99
N ASN A 152 16.28 6.64 12.52
CA ASN A 152 17.48 6.56 13.36
C ASN A 152 18.65 7.26 12.68
N ASP A 153 19.10 8.37 13.26
CA ASP A 153 20.27 9.14 12.80
C ASP A 153 21.56 8.80 13.58
N GLY A 154 21.50 7.78 14.45
CA GLY A 154 22.60 7.37 15.33
C GLY A 154 22.69 8.16 16.65
N LYS A 155 21.93 9.25 16.79
CA LYS A 155 21.87 10.08 18.01
C LYS A 155 20.50 9.99 18.70
N SER A 156 19.44 9.85 17.90
CA SER A 156 18.06 9.78 18.35
C SER A 156 17.28 8.78 17.50
N SER A 157 16.30 8.12 18.13
CA SER A 157 15.37 7.23 17.44
C SER A 157 13.95 7.75 17.66
N ARG A 158 13.25 8.04 16.57
CA ARG A 158 11.87 8.56 16.61
C ARG A 158 10.95 7.72 15.73
N ARG A 159 9.73 7.48 16.20
CA ARG A 159 8.71 6.78 15.43
C ARG A 159 8.14 7.74 14.38
N MET A 160 8.20 7.33 13.11
CA MET A 160 7.70 8.11 11.98
C MET A 160 6.23 7.80 11.65
N GLY A 161 5.78 6.59 11.99
CA GLY A 161 4.42 6.16 11.75
C GLY A 161 4.31 4.64 11.63
N SER A 162 3.12 4.19 11.27
CA SER A 162 2.85 2.78 10.99
C SER A 162 1.71 2.63 9.99
N ALA A 163 1.77 1.56 9.19
CA ALA A 163 0.74 1.18 8.24
C ALA A 163 0.28 -0.26 8.52
N GLU A 164 -1.04 -0.46 8.52
CA GLU A 164 -1.66 -1.77 8.70
C GLU A 164 -1.97 -2.42 7.34
N PHE A 165 -1.58 -3.68 7.20
CA PHE A 165 -1.82 -4.52 6.03
C PHE A 165 -2.64 -5.73 6.42
N ARG A 166 -3.63 -6.08 5.60
CA ARG A 166 -4.35 -7.35 5.72
C ARG A 166 -3.47 -8.46 5.17
N VAL A 167 -3.48 -9.62 5.80
CA VAL A 167 -2.77 -10.79 5.26
C VAL A 167 -3.78 -11.71 4.58
N LYS A 168 -3.53 -12.04 3.31
CA LYS A 168 -4.38 -12.93 2.52
C LYS A 168 -3.58 -14.08 1.95
N ARG A 169 -4.26 -15.16 1.61
CA ARG A 169 -3.69 -16.18 0.72
C ARG A 169 -3.60 -15.64 -0.70
N VAL A 170 -2.62 -16.13 -1.45
CA VAL A 170 -2.61 -15.92 -2.90
C VAL A 170 -3.86 -16.57 -3.50
N PRO A 171 -4.44 -16.02 -4.56
CA PRO A 171 -5.61 -16.61 -5.22
C PRO A 171 -5.39 -18.09 -5.53
N ASP A 172 -6.47 -18.86 -5.59
CA ASP A 172 -6.36 -20.26 -5.98
C ASP A 172 -6.07 -20.33 -7.49
N PRO A 173 -5.08 -21.14 -7.93
CA PRO A 173 -4.92 -21.43 -9.34
C PRO A 173 -6.10 -22.26 -9.82
N LYS A 174 -6.36 -22.20 -11.13
CA LYS A 174 -7.28 -23.12 -11.80
C LYS A 174 -6.50 -24.25 -12.44
N ALA A 175 -7.00 -25.47 -12.31
CA ALA A 175 -6.44 -26.62 -12.99
C ALA A 175 -6.98 -26.69 -14.43
N TYR A 176 -6.07 -26.95 -15.37
CA TYR A 176 -6.39 -27.15 -16.77
C TYR A 176 -5.88 -28.50 -17.24
N ILE A 177 -6.58 -29.12 -18.18
CA ILE A 177 -6.06 -30.25 -18.97
C ILE A 177 -6.40 -29.98 -20.43
N ALA A 178 -5.45 -30.23 -21.33
CA ALA A 178 -5.62 -29.92 -22.76
C ALA A 178 -6.11 -28.47 -23.03
N ASN A 179 -5.59 -27.51 -22.25
CA ASN A 179 -5.95 -26.09 -22.33
C ASN A 179 -7.43 -25.76 -22.03
N THR A 180 -8.16 -26.64 -21.34
CA THR A 180 -9.51 -26.33 -20.83
C THR A 180 -9.64 -26.63 -19.33
N ASP A 181 -10.50 -25.87 -18.64
CA ASP A 181 -10.93 -26.11 -17.26
C ASP A 181 -12.29 -26.84 -17.18
N GLY A 182 -12.86 -27.22 -18.32
CA GLY A 182 -14.07 -28.05 -18.40
C GLY A 182 -14.74 -28.08 -19.77
N GLY A 183 -15.94 -28.66 -19.82
CA GLY A 183 -16.80 -28.65 -20.99
C GLY A 183 -16.46 -29.73 -22.04
N PRO A 184 -16.94 -29.54 -23.28
CA PRO A 184 -16.75 -30.52 -24.33
C PRO A 184 -15.30 -30.59 -24.81
N ILE A 185 -14.77 -31.80 -25.01
CA ILE A 185 -13.38 -32.01 -25.41
C ILE A 185 -13.25 -33.17 -26.41
N GLN A 186 -12.38 -33.01 -27.40
CA GLN A 186 -12.02 -34.11 -28.31
C GLN A 186 -11.17 -35.14 -27.58
N LYS A 187 -11.53 -36.41 -27.72
CA LYS A 187 -10.79 -37.53 -27.11
C LYS A 187 -9.29 -37.52 -27.44
N SER A 188 -8.93 -37.24 -28.70
CA SER A 188 -7.54 -37.17 -29.16
C SER A 188 -6.74 -36.09 -28.42
N MET A 189 -7.35 -34.93 -28.15
CA MET A 189 -6.71 -33.81 -27.46
C MET A 189 -6.42 -34.14 -25.99
N LEU A 190 -7.37 -34.81 -25.32
CA LEU A 190 -7.21 -35.26 -23.94
C LEU A 190 -6.09 -36.31 -23.81
N LEU A 191 -6.03 -37.27 -24.75
CA LEU A 191 -4.97 -38.28 -24.83
C LEU A 191 -3.61 -37.73 -25.22
N ALA A 192 -3.56 -36.56 -25.88
CA ALA A 192 -2.31 -35.88 -26.21
C ALA A 192 -1.76 -35.09 -25.02
N ALA A 193 -2.62 -34.36 -24.30
CA ALA A 193 -2.20 -33.50 -23.20
C ALA A 193 -1.73 -34.29 -21.97
N ARG A 194 -2.49 -35.33 -21.56
CA ARG A 194 -2.20 -36.29 -20.46
C ARG A 194 -1.92 -35.71 -19.07
N ALA A 195 -1.73 -34.42 -18.92
CA ALA A 195 -1.30 -33.79 -17.69
C ALA A 195 -2.20 -32.62 -17.31
N LEU A 196 -2.49 -32.52 -16.02
CA LEU A 196 -3.11 -31.37 -15.40
C LEU A 196 -2.04 -30.29 -15.19
N ILE A 197 -2.38 -29.05 -15.48
CA ILE A 197 -1.51 -27.88 -15.35
C ILE A 197 -2.26 -26.84 -14.51
N PRO A 198 -1.77 -26.50 -13.30
CA PRO A 198 -2.33 -25.40 -12.53
C PRO A 198 -1.87 -24.08 -13.14
N ARG A 199 -2.79 -23.12 -13.25
CA ARG A 199 -2.52 -21.77 -13.76
C ARG A 199 -3.08 -20.74 -12.81
N MET A 200 -2.27 -19.75 -12.48
CA MET A 200 -2.75 -18.57 -11.76
C MET A 200 -3.71 -17.75 -12.64
N PRO A 201 -4.62 -16.98 -12.04
CA PRO A 201 -5.39 -15.98 -12.78
C PRO A 201 -4.48 -15.03 -13.57
N ASP A 202 -4.91 -14.62 -14.76
CA ASP A 202 -4.11 -13.77 -15.66
C ASP A 202 -3.80 -12.38 -15.07
N ASP A 203 -4.61 -11.93 -14.11
CA ASP A 203 -4.50 -10.64 -13.42
C ASP A 203 -3.67 -10.69 -12.12
N PHE A 204 -2.98 -11.81 -11.88
CA PHE A 204 -2.18 -11.98 -10.66
C PHE A 204 -0.70 -11.67 -10.88
N ASP A 205 -0.23 -10.59 -10.26
CA ASP A 205 1.10 -9.99 -10.52
C ASP A 205 2.31 -10.75 -9.95
N PHE A 206 2.11 -11.81 -9.15
CA PHE A 206 3.23 -12.56 -8.57
C PHE A 206 3.56 -13.78 -9.42
N ASP A 207 4.85 -13.91 -9.74
CA ASP A 207 5.39 -15.10 -10.40
C ASP A 207 5.49 -16.26 -9.40
N LEU A 208 4.41 -17.05 -9.30
CA LEU A 208 4.31 -18.20 -8.40
C LEU A 208 4.02 -19.47 -9.19
N THR A 209 4.75 -20.54 -8.86
CA THR A 209 4.57 -21.86 -9.44
C THR A 209 3.77 -22.77 -8.50
N PHE A 210 2.81 -23.50 -9.09
CA PHE A 210 2.04 -24.54 -8.40
C PHE A 210 2.27 -25.90 -9.06
N GLU A 211 2.20 -26.96 -8.27
CA GLU A 211 2.37 -28.34 -8.74
C GLU A 211 1.17 -29.19 -8.32
N ILE A 212 0.60 -30.00 -9.22
CA ILE A 212 -0.45 -30.96 -8.83
C ILE A 212 0.18 -32.15 -8.14
N ILE A 213 -0.31 -32.46 -6.94
CA ILE A 213 0.13 -33.56 -6.09
C ILE A 213 -0.70 -34.82 -6.35
N SER A 214 -2.02 -34.65 -6.49
CA SER A 214 -2.96 -35.75 -6.70
C SER A 214 -4.29 -35.28 -7.26
N PHE A 215 -5.08 -36.20 -7.79
CA PHE A 215 -6.45 -35.99 -8.22
C PHE A 215 -7.20 -37.33 -8.26
N ASN A 216 -8.53 -37.30 -8.28
CA ASN A 216 -9.38 -38.44 -8.59
C ASN A 216 -9.88 -38.33 -10.02
N PHE A 217 -9.72 -39.38 -10.80
CA PHE A 217 -10.35 -39.53 -12.10
C PHE A 217 -11.64 -40.33 -11.93
N VAL A 218 -12.77 -39.71 -12.26
CA VAL A 218 -14.08 -40.36 -12.22
C VAL A 218 -14.66 -40.35 -13.62
N GLY A 219 -15.01 -41.51 -14.15
CA GLY A 219 -15.68 -41.64 -15.45
C GLY A 219 -16.93 -42.49 -15.33
N VAL A 220 -17.99 -42.14 -16.07
CA VAL A 220 -19.22 -42.95 -16.13
C VAL A 220 -19.35 -43.55 -17.52
N ARG A 221 -19.43 -44.88 -17.59
CA ARG A 221 -19.66 -45.62 -18.84
C ARG A 221 -20.72 -46.68 -18.63
N GLY A 222 -21.83 -46.58 -19.36
CA GLY A 222 -22.89 -47.60 -19.33
C GLY A 222 -23.56 -47.80 -17.96
N GLY A 223 -23.44 -46.84 -17.04
CA GLY A 223 -23.94 -46.94 -15.66
C GLY A 223 -22.87 -47.32 -14.63
N ASP A 224 -21.73 -47.86 -15.07
CA ASP A 224 -20.60 -48.18 -14.19
C ASP A 224 -19.73 -46.95 -13.93
N ILE A 225 -19.29 -46.82 -12.68
CA ILE A 225 -18.37 -45.76 -12.24
C ILE A 225 -16.95 -46.31 -12.25
N PHE A 226 -16.10 -45.67 -13.04
CA PHE A 226 -14.66 -45.87 -13.01
C PHE A 226 -14.03 -44.77 -12.16
N ASP A 227 -13.51 -45.13 -10.98
CA ASP A 227 -12.82 -44.21 -10.06
C ASP A 227 -11.38 -44.68 -9.83
N ARG A 228 -10.41 -43.80 -10.12
CA ARG A 228 -8.99 -44.05 -9.90
C ARG A 228 -8.30 -42.81 -9.36
N GLU A 229 -7.45 -43.02 -8.36
CA GLU A 229 -6.56 -41.97 -7.88
C GLU A 229 -5.37 -41.78 -8.84
N GLY A 230 -5.05 -40.53 -9.14
CA GLY A 230 -3.86 -40.11 -9.85
C GLY A 230 -2.84 -39.51 -8.88
N LYS A 231 -1.58 -39.93 -9.00
CA LYS A 231 -0.44 -39.35 -8.27
C LYS A 231 0.34 -38.43 -9.18
N GLY A 232 0.63 -37.22 -8.70
CA GLY A 232 1.20 -36.15 -9.50
C GLY A 232 0.17 -35.56 -10.47
N ASN A 233 0.68 -34.97 -11.55
CA ASN A 233 -0.12 -34.24 -12.50
C ASN A 233 -0.50 -35.05 -13.76
N VAL A 234 -0.02 -36.28 -13.93
CA VAL A 234 -0.19 -37.08 -15.16
C VAL A 234 -1.26 -38.15 -15.00
N LEU A 235 -2.06 -38.35 -16.04
CA LEU A 235 -3.05 -39.43 -16.15
C LEU A 235 -2.35 -40.80 -16.20
N THR A 236 -2.81 -41.74 -15.39
CA THR A 236 -2.29 -43.12 -15.39
C THR A 236 -2.69 -43.86 -16.67
N GLN A 237 -2.03 -44.99 -16.97
CA GLN A 237 -2.35 -45.79 -18.14
C GLN A 237 -3.81 -46.29 -18.11
N GLU A 238 -4.34 -46.63 -16.94
CA GLU A 238 -5.74 -47.04 -16.79
C GLU A 238 -6.72 -45.92 -17.16
N MET A 239 -6.43 -44.69 -16.72
CA MET A 239 -7.23 -43.51 -17.07
C MET A 239 -7.15 -43.22 -18.58
N GLN A 240 -5.96 -43.32 -19.17
CA GLN A 240 -5.77 -43.16 -20.62
C GLN A 240 -6.53 -44.23 -21.41
N ASN A 241 -6.52 -45.49 -20.95
CA ASN A 241 -7.28 -46.58 -21.55
C ASN A 241 -8.78 -46.34 -21.42
N PHE A 242 -9.25 -45.82 -20.28
CA PHE A 242 -10.64 -45.39 -20.12
C PHE A 242 -10.98 -44.33 -21.17
N ILE A 243 -10.19 -43.25 -21.27
CA ILE A 243 -10.42 -42.17 -22.26
C ILE A 243 -10.45 -42.74 -23.68
N ALA A 244 -9.47 -43.55 -24.07
CA ALA A 244 -9.38 -44.15 -25.41
C ALA A 244 -10.64 -44.92 -25.83
N ASN A 245 -11.23 -45.64 -24.88
CA ASN A 245 -12.45 -46.43 -25.09
C ASN A 245 -13.75 -45.64 -24.84
N SER A 246 -13.65 -44.35 -24.49
CA SER A 246 -14.83 -43.53 -24.23
C SER A 246 -15.55 -43.15 -25.54
N LYS A 247 -16.88 -43.15 -25.47
CA LYS A 247 -17.77 -42.72 -26.55
C LYS A 247 -18.19 -41.26 -26.39
N ARG A 248 -18.64 -40.67 -27.49
CA ARG A 248 -19.21 -39.32 -27.50
C ARG A 248 -20.35 -39.21 -26.48
N GLY A 249 -20.35 -38.13 -25.69
CA GLY A 249 -21.32 -37.87 -24.63
C GLY A 249 -20.96 -38.46 -23.27
N GLU A 250 -19.98 -39.37 -23.18
CA GLU A 250 -19.48 -39.84 -21.89
C GLU A 250 -18.81 -38.70 -21.12
N ARG A 251 -19.01 -38.69 -19.79
CA ARG A 251 -18.52 -37.66 -18.89
C ARG A 251 -17.35 -38.18 -18.06
N ILE A 252 -16.37 -37.31 -17.88
CA ILE A 252 -15.19 -37.54 -17.06
C ILE A 252 -15.05 -36.34 -16.11
N TRP A 253 -14.80 -36.62 -14.85
CA TRP A 253 -14.50 -35.62 -13.83
C TRP A 253 -13.08 -35.84 -13.30
N LEU A 254 -12.34 -34.74 -13.17
CA LEU A 254 -11.10 -34.70 -12.42
C LEU A 254 -11.41 -33.95 -11.12
N GLU A 255 -11.57 -34.70 -10.04
CA GLU A 255 -12.02 -34.20 -8.74
C GLU A 255 -10.89 -34.26 -7.72
N ASN A 256 -11.11 -33.66 -6.55
CA ASN A 256 -10.15 -33.68 -5.43
C ASN A 256 -8.72 -33.31 -5.86
N ILE A 257 -8.60 -32.40 -6.83
CA ILE A 257 -7.31 -31.99 -7.38
C ILE A 257 -6.56 -31.25 -6.27
N MET A 258 -5.44 -31.80 -5.81
CA MET A 258 -4.60 -31.20 -4.79
C MET A 258 -3.39 -30.55 -5.44
N ALA A 259 -3.13 -29.29 -5.12
CA ALA A 259 -1.96 -28.56 -5.58
C ALA A 259 -1.09 -28.10 -4.41
N ARG A 260 0.23 -28.10 -4.63
CA ARG A 260 1.25 -27.52 -3.75
C ARG A 260 1.65 -26.17 -4.29
N GLY A 261 1.63 -25.15 -3.45
CA GLY A 261 2.22 -23.85 -3.73
C GLY A 261 3.17 -23.39 -2.61
N PRO A 262 3.82 -22.25 -2.80
CA PRO A 262 4.74 -21.68 -1.81
C PRO A 262 4.07 -21.31 -0.48
N ASP A 263 2.74 -21.14 -0.46
CA ASP A 263 1.94 -20.88 0.75
C ASP A 263 1.21 -22.13 1.28
N GLY A 264 1.49 -23.31 0.72
CA GLY A 264 1.02 -24.60 1.19
C GLY A 264 0.14 -25.36 0.20
N ASN A 265 -0.44 -26.47 0.68
CA ASN A 265 -1.32 -27.32 -0.12
C ASN A 265 -2.75 -26.79 -0.12
N ARG A 266 -3.46 -26.98 -1.24
CA ARG A 266 -4.87 -26.64 -1.38
C ARG A 266 -5.60 -27.54 -2.36
N LYS A 267 -6.91 -27.65 -2.19
CA LYS A 267 -7.81 -28.33 -3.13
C LYS A 267 -8.29 -27.35 -4.19
N LEU A 268 -8.17 -27.71 -5.46
CA LEU A 268 -8.62 -26.94 -6.61
C LEU A 268 -10.03 -27.38 -7.03
N GLY A 269 -10.65 -26.59 -7.91
CA GLY A 269 -11.96 -26.89 -8.49
C GLY A 269 -11.94 -28.14 -9.37
N THR A 270 -13.09 -28.83 -9.43
CA THR A 270 -13.29 -30.00 -10.30
C THR A 270 -13.31 -29.59 -11.77
N ILE A 271 -12.63 -30.36 -12.63
CA ILE A 271 -12.75 -30.25 -14.08
C ILE A 271 -13.80 -31.26 -14.54
N SER A 272 -14.87 -30.79 -15.19
CA SER A 272 -15.93 -31.64 -15.74
C SER A 272 -15.83 -31.64 -17.26
N LEU A 273 -15.54 -32.79 -17.86
CA LEU A 273 -15.32 -32.97 -19.30
C LEU A 273 -16.43 -33.81 -19.92
N THR A 274 -16.82 -33.46 -21.14
CA THR A 274 -17.73 -34.29 -21.97
C THR A 274 -17.03 -34.65 -23.28
N ILE A 275 -16.90 -35.95 -23.57
CA ILE A 275 -16.23 -36.41 -24.79
C ILE A 275 -17.05 -36.04 -26.03
N GLN A 276 -16.39 -35.45 -27.03
CA GLN A 276 -16.95 -35.19 -28.36
C GLN A 276 -16.43 -36.17 -29.41
#